data_AF-A0A2N3D991-F1
#
_entry.id   AF-A0A2N3D991-F1
#
_cell.length_a   1.000
_cell.length_b   1.000
_cell.length_c   1.000
_cell.angle_alpha   90.00
_cell.angle_beta   90.00
_cell.angle_gamma   90.00
#
_symmetry.space_group_name_H-M   'P 1'
#
loop_
_entity.id
_entity.type
_entity.pdbx_description
1 polymer ?
#
loop_
_entity_poly.entity_id
_entity_poly.type
_entity_poly.pdbx_seq_one_letter_code
_entity_poly.pdbx_strand_id
1 'polypeptide(L)'
;MTRLPRGLTTGEQAAWAHLAASVTPMSGRERPPLPAKPAQTPSVRGAAPVAKPAIPAKTVKPVPRPPLRQPPPPPAAQQAGLDSHWDRRMKGGRLDPDLTLDLHDCTLDAAYDRIMA
;
A
#
# COMPACT_ATOMS: atom_id res chain seq x y z
N MET A 1 10.31 -9.32 -15.28
CA MET A 1 10.00 -7.88 -15.06
C MET A 1 9.59 -7.70 -13.62
N THR A 2 10.50 -7.25 -12.76
CA THR A 2 10.24 -7.05 -11.32
C THR A 2 9.48 -5.73 -11.17
N ARG A 3 8.20 -5.77 -10.76
CA ARG A 3 7.46 -4.54 -10.44
C ARG A 3 8.07 -3.94 -9.18
N LEU A 4 8.43 -2.66 -9.24
CA LEU A 4 8.82 -1.94 -8.04
C LEU A 4 7.63 -1.91 -7.06
N PRO A 5 7.88 -2.04 -5.74
CA PRO A 5 6.83 -1.96 -4.75
C PRO A 5 6.16 -0.59 -4.84
N ARG A 6 4.84 -0.55 -4.63
CA ARG A 6 4.10 0.70 -4.57
C ARG A 6 4.63 1.51 -3.38
N GLY A 7 5.10 2.74 -3.62
CA GLY A 7 5.53 3.63 -2.54
C GLY A 7 4.37 4.01 -1.63
N LEU A 8 4.67 4.49 -0.42
CA LEU A 8 3.64 4.97 0.51
C LEU A 8 2.91 6.18 -0.08
N THR A 9 1.58 6.14 -0.03
CA THR A 9 0.73 7.29 -0.32
C THR A 9 0.89 8.39 0.74
N THR A 10 0.47 9.61 0.43
CA THR A 10 0.55 10.75 1.38
C THR A 10 -0.20 10.48 2.69
N GLY A 11 -1.36 9.84 2.62
CA GLY A 11 -2.14 9.47 3.81
C GLY A 11 -1.41 8.43 4.67
N GLU A 12 -0.81 7.41 4.04
CA GLU A 12 0.00 6.42 4.74
C GLU A 12 1.23 7.07 5.39
N GLN A 13 1.94 7.95 4.68
CA GLN A 13 3.08 8.67 5.24
C GLN A 13 2.72 9.46 6.50
N ALA A 14 1.55 10.13 6.50
CA ALA A 14 1.06 10.86 7.67
C ALA A 14 0.74 9.93 8.85
N ALA A 15 0.10 8.78 8.59
CA ALA A 15 -0.19 7.78 9.62
C ALA A 15 1.10 7.20 10.22
N TRP A 16 2.09 6.87 9.39
CA TRP A 16 3.40 6.41 9.84
C TRP A 16 4.15 7.47 10.66
N ALA A 17 4.06 8.74 10.29
CA ALA A 17 4.67 9.83 11.06
C ALA A 17 4.01 10.01 12.44
N HIS A 18 2.69 9.88 12.53
CA HIS A 18 1.97 9.93 13.81
C HIS A 18 2.36 8.77 14.73
N LEU A 19 2.47 7.55 14.18
CA LEU A 19 2.95 6.38 14.92
C LEU A 19 4.39 6.55 15.40
N ALA A 20 5.29 7.03 14.55
CA ALA A 20 6.68 7.27 14.93
C ALA A 20 6.81 8.35 16.03
N ALA A 21 5.88 9.30 16.09
CA ALA A 21 5.83 10.33 17.13
C ALA A 21 5.36 9.79 18.49
N SER A 22 4.50 8.76 18.52
CA SER A 22 3.97 8.20 19.77
C SER A 22 4.93 7.25 20.48
N VAL A 23 5.97 6.76 19.81
CA VAL A 23 6.95 5.83 20.40
C VAL A 23 8.03 6.58 21.18
N THR A 24 8.33 6.08 22.38
CA THR A 24 9.43 6.54 23.22
C THR A 24 10.76 6.10 22.62
N PRO A 25 11.67 7.03 22.27
CA PRO A 25 12.98 6.68 21.75
C PRO A 25 13.86 6.02 22.82
N MET A 26 14.70 5.06 22.40
CA MET A 26 15.70 4.44 23.27
C MET A 26 16.83 5.43 23.60
N SER A 27 17.48 5.27 24.75
CA SER A 27 18.61 6.10 25.16
C SER A 27 19.70 6.15 24.08
N GLY A 28 20.13 7.36 23.72
CA GLY A 28 21.15 7.60 22.70
C GLY A 28 20.67 7.60 21.24
N ARG A 29 19.37 7.40 20.98
CA ARG A 29 18.80 7.53 19.62
C ARG A 29 17.83 8.70 19.56
N GLU A 30 18.17 9.74 18.81
CA GLU A 30 17.23 10.82 18.51
C GLU A 30 16.20 10.39 17.45
N ARG A 31 15.00 10.98 17.55
CA ARG A 31 13.93 10.76 16.59
C ARG A 31 14.28 11.41 15.25
N PRO A 32 14.16 10.70 14.11
CA PRO A 32 14.34 11.31 12.80
C PRO A 32 13.37 12.48 12.61
N PRO A 33 13.82 13.61 12.02
CA PRO A 33 12.92 14.72 11.73
C PRO A 33 11.83 14.24 10.77
N LEU A 34 10.57 14.61 11.06
CA LEU A 34 9.45 14.29 10.17
C LEU A 34 9.78 14.81 8.76
N PRO A 35 9.49 14.04 7.70
CA PRO A 35 9.70 14.50 6.34
C PRO A 35 8.86 15.77 6.16
N ALA A 36 9.54 16.89 5.91
CA ALA A 36 8.89 18.12 5.50
C ALA A 36 8.00 17.80 4.30
N LYS A 37 6.73 18.23 4.39
CA LYS A 37 5.74 18.21 3.32
C LYS A 37 6.44 18.43 1.98
N PRO A 38 6.32 17.54 0.98
CA PRO A 38 7.00 17.72 -0.29
C PRO A 38 6.61 19.09 -0.85
N ALA A 39 7.56 20.01 -0.86
CA ALA A 39 7.45 21.24 -1.61
C ALA A 39 7.26 20.79 -3.05
N GLN A 40 6.14 21.20 -3.64
CA GLN A 40 5.86 21.01 -5.05
C GLN A 40 7.05 21.59 -5.81
N THR A 41 7.88 20.73 -6.39
CA THR A 41 8.95 21.18 -7.27
C THR A 41 8.29 21.77 -8.52
N PRO A 42 8.45 23.07 -8.82
CA PRO A 42 7.94 23.61 -10.07
C PRO A 42 8.71 22.95 -11.22
N SER A 43 7.97 22.24 -12.07
CA SER A 43 8.49 21.69 -13.32
C SER A 43 9.11 22.81 -14.13
N VAL A 44 10.40 22.67 -14.40
CA VAL A 44 11.22 23.66 -15.09
C VAL A 44 10.67 23.87 -16.50
N ARG A 45 10.32 25.13 -16.74
CA ARG A 45 9.99 25.76 -18.02
C ARG A 45 11.04 25.40 -19.09
N GLY A 46 10.61 24.73 -20.15
CA GLY A 46 11.44 24.35 -21.30
C GLY A 46 10.74 24.69 -22.62
N ALA A 47 11.21 25.78 -23.24
CA ALA A 47 11.22 26.13 -24.66
C ALA A 47 9.97 25.88 -25.53
N ALA A 48 9.36 26.98 -25.96
CA ALA A 48 8.57 27.04 -27.20
C ALA A 48 9.47 26.93 -28.43
N PRO A 49 8.99 26.28 -29.51
CA PRO A 49 9.38 26.69 -30.85
C PRO A 49 8.16 27.05 -31.73
N VAL A 50 8.29 28.26 -32.29
CA VAL A 50 7.83 28.80 -33.58
C VAL A 50 6.92 27.99 -34.51
N ALA A 51 5.99 28.71 -35.11
CA ALA A 51 4.92 28.23 -35.97
C ALA A 51 5.26 28.14 -37.48
N LYS A 52 4.42 27.32 -38.17
CA LYS A 52 4.02 27.29 -39.61
C LYS A 52 4.80 26.33 -40.53
N PRO A 53 4.22 25.83 -41.66
CA PRO A 53 2.85 25.95 -42.20
C PRO A 53 2.13 24.60 -42.48
N ALA A 54 0.85 24.69 -42.88
CA ALA A 54 -0.08 23.60 -43.12
C ALA A 54 0.23 22.76 -44.38
N ILE A 55 0.01 21.44 -44.28
CA ILE A 55 0.12 20.45 -45.36
C ILE A 55 -1.29 19.86 -45.61
N PRO A 56 -1.75 19.70 -46.87
CA PRO A 56 -3.12 19.30 -47.16
C PRO A 56 -3.43 17.85 -46.78
N ALA A 57 -4.66 17.64 -46.29
CA ALA A 57 -5.16 16.36 -45.80
C ALA A 57 -5.20 15.29 -46.90
N LYS A 58 -4.48 14.18 -46.66
CA LYS A 58 -4.66 12.93 -47.40
C LYS A 58 -5.65 12.06 -46.64
N THR A 59 -6.70 11.65 -47.33
CA THR A 59 -7.76 10.76 -46.84
C THR A 59 -7.16 9.38 -46.49
N VAL A 60 -7.10 9.06 -45.20
CA VAL A 60 -6.66 7.75 -44.70
C VAL A 60 -7.87 6.81 -44.67
N LYS A 61 -7.76 5.66 -45.34
CA LYS A 61 -8.76 4.58 -45.27
C LYS A 61 -8.85 4.04 -43.83
N PRO A 62 -10.04 3.70 -43.30
CA PRO A 62 -10.15 3.24 -41.93
C PRO A 62 -9.50 1.86 -41.75
N VAL A 63 -8.52 1.79 -40.86
CA VAL A 63 -7.96 0.54 -40.33
C VAL A 63 -8.94 -0.01 -39.28
N PRO A 64 -9.28 -1.31 -39.29
CA PRO A 64 -10.13 -1.89 -38.27
C PRO A 64 -9.46 -1.76 -36.89
N ARG A 65 -10.19 -1.13 -35.96
CA ARG A 65 -9.73 -0.90 -34.58
C ARG A 65 -9.71 -2.25 -33.84
N PRO A 66 -8.62 -2.63 -33.16
CA PRO A 66 -8.60 -3.83 -32.34
C PRO A 66 -9.65 -3.70 -31.22
N PRO A 67 -10.25 -4.82 -30.77
CA PRO A 67 -11.22 -4.79 -29.70
C PRO A 67 -10.58 -4.19 -28.45
N LEU A 68 -11.31 -3.25 -27.83
CA LEU A 68 -10.89 -2.62 -26.59
C LEU A 68 -10.74 -3.72 -25.53
N ARG A 69 -9.50 -3.98 -25.09
CA ARG A 69 -9.24 -4.86 -23.95
C ARG A 69 -9.96 -4.26 -22.75
N GLN A 70 -10.91 -5.00 -22.19
CA GLN A 70 -11.56 -4.61 -20.95
C GLN A 70 -10.50 -4.53 -19.84
N PRO A 71 -10.53 -3.48 -19.00
CA PRO A 71 -9.63 -3.40 -17.86
C PRO A 71 -9.87 -4.61 -16.93
N PRO A 72 -8.83 -5.15 -16.31
CA PRO A 72 -9.00 -6.22 -15.32
C PRO A 72 -9.94 -5.74 -14.21
N PRO A 73 -10.73 -6.65 -13.60
CA PRO A 73 -11.59 -6.30 -12.50
C PRO A 73 -10.77 -5.66 -11.37
N PRO A 74 -11.36 -4.69 -10.63
CA PRO A 74 -10.68 -4.09 -9.49
C PRO A 74 -10.28 -5.19 -8.50
N PRO A 75 -9.10 -5.10 -7.87
CA PRO A 75 -8.70 -6.04 -6.85
C PRO A 75 -9.78 -6.07 -5.76
N ALA A 76 -10.12 -7.27 -5.29
CA ALA A 76 -11.07 -7.45 -4.20
C ALA A 76 -10.68 -6.54 -3.05
N ALA A 77 -11.67 -5.84 -2.47
CA ALA A 77 -11.46 -4.99 -1.31
C ALA A 77 -10.69 -5.80 -0.27
N GLN A 78 -9.44 -5.40 0.00
CA GLN A 78 -8.65 -6.02 1.04
C GLN A 78 -9.44 -5.82 2.31
N GLN A 79 -10.00 -6.91 2.84
CA GLN A 79 -10.59 -6.88 4.16
C GLN A 79 -9.53 -6.32 5.11
N ALA A 80 -9.95 -5.52 6.09
CA ALA A 80 -9.09 -5.05 7.16
C ALA A 80 -8.64 -6.27 7.99
N GLY A 81 -7.72 -7.03 7.43
CA GLY A 81 -7.11 -8.22 7.97
C GLY A 81 -5.63 -7.97 8.17
N LEU A 82 -4.96 -8.99 8.71
CA LEU A 82 -3.51 -9.02 8.86
C LEU A 82 -2.81 -8.65 7.55
N ASP A 83 -1.60 -8.13 7.63
CA ASP A 83 -0.81 -7.90 6.43
C ASP A 83 -0.62 -9.21 5.65
N SER A 84 -0.41 -9.07 4.34
CA SER A 84 -0.35 -10.21 3.43
C SER A 84 0.77 -11.21 3.75
N HIS A 85 1.80 -10.80 4.48
CA HIS A 85 2.87 -11.68 4.91
C HIS A 85 2.43 -12.53 6.10
N TRP A 86 1.79 -11.93 7.11
CA TRP A 86 1.23 -12.64 8.26
C TRP A 86 0.06 -13.55 7.88
N ASP A 87 -0.85 -13.13 7.00
CA ASP A 87 -1.94 -13.99 6.49
C ASP A 87 -1.39 -15.23 5.76
N ARG A 88 -0.38 -15.05 4.91
CA ARG A 88 0.28 -16.17 4.22
C ARG A 88 0.94 -17.13 5.19
N ARG A 89 1.56 -16.62 6.26
CA ARG A 89 2.22 -17.44 7.29
C ARG A 89 1.20 -18.27 8.09
N MET A 90 0.09 -17.65 8.49
CA MET A 90 -0.99 -18.35 9.20
C MET A 90 -1.63 -19.43 8.32
N LYS A 91 -2.03 -19.10 7.08
CA LYS A 91 -2.62 -20.07 6.15
C LYS A 91 -1.70 -21.24 5.82
N GLY A 92 -0.39 -20.98 5.74
CA GLY A 92 0.60 -22.00 5.47
C GLY A 92 0.94 -22.89 6.66
N GLY A 93 0.34 -22.68 7.85
CA GLY A 93 0.68 -23.43 9.06
C GLY A 93 2.14 -23.27 9.50
N ARG A 94 2.81 -22.19 9.07
CA ARG A 94 4.26 -21.97 9.28
C ARG A 94 4.53 -21.08 10.50
N LEU A 95 3.58 -21.02 11.42
CA LEU A 95 3.65 -20.24 12.65
C LEU A 95 3.79 -21.23 13.80
N ASP A 96 4.78 -20.99 14.66
CA ASP A 96 5.04 -21.78 15.86
C ASP A 96 4.45 -20.99 17.03
N PRO A 97 3.31 -21.43 17.62
CA PRO A 97 2.68 -20.68 18.69
C PRO A 97 3.42 -20.91 20.01
N ASP A 98 3.80 -19.83 20.69
CA ASP A 98 4.42 -19.91 22.01
C ASP A 98 3.44 -20.44 23.08
N LEU A 99 2.13 -20.22 22.88
CA LEU A 99 1.06 -20.67 23.76
C LEU A 99 -0.08 -21.27 22.94
N THR A 100 -0.49 -22.49 23.30
CA THR A 100 -1.72 -23.11 22.80
C THR A 100 -2.72 -23.18 23.94
N LEU A 101 -3.88 -22.57 23.74
CA LEU A 101 -4.96 -22.55 24.71
C LEU A 101 -6.09 -23.48 24.24
N ASP A 102 -6.29 -24.58 24.96
CA ASP A 102 -7.45 -25.43 24.75
C ASP A 102 -8.59 -25.00 25.68
N LEU A 103 -9.74 -24.71 25.07
CA LEU A 103 -10.95 -24.24 25.72
C LEU A 103 -12.15 -25.16 25.44
N HIS A 104 -11.92 -26.34 24.85
CA HIS A 104 -13.02 -27.29 24.62
C HIS A 104 -13.61 -27.75 25.96
N ASP A 105 -14.93 -27.93 25.97
CA ASP A 105 -15.74 -28.38 27.12
C ASP A 105 -15.69 -27.47 28.37
N CYS A 106 -15.12 -26.26 28.26
CA CYS A 106 -15.13 -25.27 29.34
C CYS A 106 -16.41 -24.43 29.33
N THR A 107 -16.92 -24.06 30.52
CA THR A 107 -17.95 -23.02 30.65
C THR A 107 -17.36 -21.64 30.35
N LEU A 108 -18.22 -20.65 30.08
CA LEU A 108 -17.78 -19.30 29.74
C LEU A 108 -16.86 -18.69 30.82
N ASP A 109 -17.25 -18.80 32.09
CA ASP A 109 -16.46 -18.26 33.21
C ASP A 109 -15.10 -18.98 33.31
N ALA A 110 -15.08 -20.30 33.19
CA ALA A 110 -13.83 -21.07 33.24
C ALA A 110 -12.88 -20.74 32.07
N ALA A 111 -13.44 -20.52 30.88
CA ALA A 111 -12.65 -20.09 29.72
C ALA A 111 -12.11 -18.66 29.91
N TYR A 112 -12.91 -17.76 30.48
CA TYR A 112 -12.50 -16.39 30.77
C TYR A 112 -11.32 -16.34 31.76
N ASP A 113 -11.43 -17.05 32.88
CA ASP A 113 -10.37 -17.12 33.89
C ASP A 113 -9.07 -17.67 33.29
N ARG A 114 -9.17 -18.65 32.38
CA ARG A 114 -8.01 -19.26 31.72
C ARG A 114 -7.34 -18.36 30.67
N ILE A 115 -8.08 -17.43 30.07
CA ILE A 115 -7.54 -16.41 29.15
C ILE A 115 -6.90 -15.25 29.92
N MET A 116 -7.46 -14.89 31.07
CA MET A 116 -7.07 -13.71 31.84
C MET A 116 -6.03 -13.98 32.94
N ALA A 117 -5.71 -15.24 33.21
CA ALA A 117 -4.62 -15.67 34.11
C ALA A 117 -3.24 -15.40 33.50
#